data_AF-A0AAJ1UG54-F1
#
_entry.id   AF-A0AAJ1UG54-F1
#
_cell.length_a   1.000
_cell.length_b   1.000
_cell.length_c   1.000
_cell.angle_alpha   90.00
_cell.angle_beta   90.00
_cell.angle_gamma   90.00
#
_symmetry.space_group_name_H-M   'P 1'
#
loop_
_entity.id
_entity.type
_entity.pdbx_description
1 polymer ?
#
loop_
_entity_poly.entity_id
_entity_poly.type
_entity_poly.pdbx_seq_one_letter_code
_entity_poly.pdbx_strand_id
1 'polypeptide(L)'
;MSEKRKTPQKWTARKIGQIGFWTGRGRSSREIAELLDDGTDPATIRAVWYRWHLPRRSRAQKAVYVTIPMSYEQRHLINNRAKRLKIPPEKFILDTAYHAAKGDLYRA
;
A
#
# COMPACT_ATOMS: atom_id res chain seq x y z
N MET A 1 1.80 -2.74 49.30
CA MET A 1 2.71 -2.84 48.13
C MET A 1 1.97 -2.31 46.90
N SER A 2 2.29 -1.10 46.44
CA SER A 2 1.63 -0.50 45.28
C SER A 2 2.25 -1.05 44.00
N GLU A 3 1.46 -1.79 43.24
CA GLU A 3 1.83 -2.38 41.95
C GLU A 3 2.08 -1.23 40.95
N LYS A 4 3.36 -0.98 40.65
CA LYS A 4 3.75 0.02 39.63
C LYS A 4 3.13 -0.40 38.30
N ARG A 5 2.03 0.25 37.90
CA ARG A 5 1.47 0.16 36.55
C ARG A 5 2.59 0.46 35.55
N LYS A 6 3.06 -0.56 34.82
CA LYS A 6 4.02 -0.37 33.72
C LYS A 6 3.42 0.65 32.76
N THR A 7 4.03 1.82 32.69
CA THR A 7 3.61 2.86 31.74
C THR A 7 3.82 2.27 30.34
N PRO A 8 2.82 2.27 29.45
CA PRO A 8 2.99 1.71 28.12
C PRO A 8 4.14 2.45 27.44
N GLN A 9 5.12 1.69 26.97
CA GLN A 9 6.33 2.23 26.35
C GLN A 9 5.90 3.17 25.22
N LYS A 10 6.19 4.47 25.38
CA LYS A 10 5.85 5.46 24.37
C LYS A 10 6.60 5.10 23.09
N TRP A 11 5.88 4.97 21.98
CA TRP A 11 6.49 4.77 20.68
C TRP A 11 7.38 5.95 20.33
N THR A 12 8.54 5.67 19.73
CA THR A 12 9.45 6.70 19.26
C THR A 12 8.81 7.46 18.09
N ALA A 13 9.18 8.73 17.91
CA ALA A 13 8.73 9.53 16.76
C ALA A 13 9.09 8.86 15.42
N ARG A 14 10.24 8.19 15.35
CA ARG A 14 10.66 7.38 14.20
C ARG A 14 9.65 6.29 13.87
N LYS A 15 9.24 5.49 14.86
CA LYS A 15 8.26 4.40 14.66
C LYS A 15 6.90 4.93 14.22
N ILE A 16 6.42 5.99 14.86
CA ILE A 16 5.19 6.70 14.49
C ILE A 16 5.26 7.17 13.03
N GLY A 17 6.40 7.79 12.63
CA GLY A 17 6.65 8.24 11.26
C GLY A 17 6.64 7.09 10.25
N GLN A 18 7.30 5.97 10.54
CA GLN A 18 7.29 4.78 9.70
C GLN A 18 5.87 4.21 9.51
N ILE A 19 5.11 4.10 10.61
CA ILE A 19 3.72 3.63 10.55
C ILE A 19 2.89 4.57 9.69
N GLY A 20 2.98 5.88 9.90
CA GLY A 20 2.25 6.88 9.09
C GLY A 20 2.60 6.78 7.60
N PHE A 21 3.89 6.72 7.28
CA PHE A 21 4.39 6.62 5.91
C PHE A 21 3.87 5.38 5.17
N TRP A 22 4.00 4.19 5.79
CA TRP A 22 3.50 2.95 5.19
C TRP A 22 1.98 2.89 5.17
N THR A 23 1.32 3.53 6.14
CA THR A 23 -0.13 3.70 6.14
C THR A 23 -0.59 4.52 4.93
N GLY A 24 0.11 5.61 4.60
CA GLY A 24 -0.17 6.41 3.41
C GLY A 24 0.03 5.64 2.09
N ARG A 25 0.90 4.63 2.08
CA ARG A 25 1.13 3.74 0.92
C ARG A 25 0.23 2.52 0.86
N GLY A 26 -0.86 2.49 1.62
CA GLY A 26 -1.85 1.41 1.52
C GLY A 26 -1.41 0.07 2.14
N ARG A 27 -0.25 -0.01 2.81
CA ARG A 27 0.22 -1.23 3.48
C ARG A 27 -0.71 -1.62 4.62
N SER A 28 -1.05 -2.90 4.73
CA SER A 28 -1.86 -3.46 5.81
C SER A 28 -1.13 -3.41 7.16
N SER A 29 -1.86 -3.49 8.27
CA SER A 29 -1.25 -3.53 9.61
C SER A 29 -0.31 -4.72 9.79
N ARG A 30 -0.52 -5.81 9.05
CA ARG A 30 0.36 -6.99 9.07
C ARG A 30 1.67 -6.71 8.34
N GLU A 31 1.62 -6.21 7.11
CA GLU A 31 2.83 -5.81 6.37
C GLU A 31 3.63 -4.75 7.13
N ILE A 32 2.97 -3.81 7.80
CA ILE A 32 3.67 -2.79 8.60
C ILE A 32 4.35 -3.42 9.81
N ALA A 33 3.71 -4.37 10.51
CA ALA A 33 4.34 -5.08 11.62
C ALA A 33 5.58 -5.86 11.16
N GLU A 34 5.49 -6.56 10.02
CA GLU A 34 6.61 -7.26 9.39
C GLU A 34 7.74 -6.29 8.99
N LEU A 35 7.41 -5.10 8.48
CA LEU A 35 8.40 -4.07 8.13
C LEU A 35 9.06 -3.39 9.34
N LEU A 36 8.37 -3.35 10.49
CA LEU A 36 8.92 -2.79 11.72
C LEU A 36 9.88 -3.76 12.41
N ASP A 37 9.61 -5.07 12.30
CA ASP A 37 10.44 -6.16 12.83
C ASP A 37 10.85 -5.98 14.31
N ASP A 38 9.96 -5.36 15.10
CA ASP A 38 10.22 -5.00 16.51
C ASP A 38 9.24 -5.67 17.48
N GLY A 39 8.54 -6.71 17.01
CA GLY A 39 7.52 -7.44 17.77
C GLY A 39 6.19 -6.70 17.94
N THR A 40 5.96 -5.60 17.23
CA THR A 40 4.67 -4.89 17.29
C THR A 40 3.54 -5.73 16.72
N ASP A 41 2.51 -5.99 17.53
CA ASP A 41 1.34 -6.69 17.06
C ASP A 41 0.51 -5.83 16.07
N PRO A 42 0.03 -6.41 14.95
CA PRO A 42 -0.84 -5.72 14.00
C PRO A 42 -2.08 -5.06 14.62
N ALA A 43 -2.62 -5.62 15.70
CA ALA A 43 -3.75 -5.04 16.45
C ALA A 43 -3.36 -3.74 17.15
N THR A 44 -2.12 -3.61 17.64
CA THR A 44 -1.63 -2.36 18.23
C THR A 44 -1.58 -1.24 17.19
N ILE A 45 -1.15 -1.54 15.96
CA ILE A 45 -1.16 -0.58 14.84
C ILE A 45 -2.59 -0.12 14.53
N ARG A 46 -3.55 -1.06 14.47
CA ARG A 46 -4.97 -0.72 14.25
C ARG A 46 -5.56 0.13 15.38
N ALA A 47 -5.20 -0.15 16.63
CA ALA A 47 -5.63 0.64 17.77
C ALA A 47 -5.12 2.08 17.70
N VAL A 48 -3.89 2.28 17.19
CA VAL A 48 -3.33 3.62 16.95
C VAL A 48 -4.06 4.33 15.82
N TRP A 49 -4.34 3.66 14.70
CA TRP A 49 -5.14 4.24 13.62
C TRP A 49 -6.51 4.70 14.10
N TYR A 50 -7.17 3.89 14.94
CA TYR A 50 -8.45 4.24 15.55
C TYR A 50 -8.33 5.49 16.45
N ARG A 51 -7.29 5.54 17.29
CA ARG A 51 -7.02 6.67 18.19
C ARG A 51 -6.70 7.96 17.43
N TRP A 52 -6.08 7.88 16.26
CA TRP A 52 -5.78 9.04 15.42
C TRP A 52 -6.92 9.41 14.47
N HIS A 53 -8.07 8.74 14.56
CA HIS A 53 -9.20 8.95 13.67
C HIS A 53 -8.83 8.87 12.18
N LEU A 54 -7.86 8.01 11.84
CA LEU A 54 -7.51 7.80 10.45
C LEU A 54 -8.73 7.20 9.71
N PRO A 55 -9.03 7.69 8.48
CA PRO A 55 -10.18 7.21 7.74
C PRO A 55 -10.13 5.69 7.60
N ARG A 56 -11.24 5.03 7.95
CA ARG A 56 -11.38 3.58 7.79
C ARG A 56 -11.19 3.26 6.32
N ARG A 57 -10.13 2.53 6.00
CA ARG A 57 -9.78 2.17 4.62
C ARG A 57 -10.96 1.50 3.93
N SER A 58 -11.62 2.24 3.04
CA SER A 58 -12.51 1.62 2.05
C SER A 58 -11.68 0.69 1.16
N ARG A 59 -12.30 -0.29 0.47
CA ARG A 59 -11.57 -1.12 -0.51
C ARG A 59 -10.84 -0.27 -1.55
N ALA A 60 -11.37 0.92 -1.88
CA ALA A 60 -10.72 1.89 -2.77
C ALA A 60 -9.45 2.53 -2.17
N GLN A 61 -9.38 2.73 -0.85
CA GLN A 61 -8.19 3.25 -0.14
C GLN A 61 -7.05 2.21 0.03
N LYS A 62 -7.20 0.99 -0.51
CA LYS A 62 -6.11 0.02 -0.65
C LYS A 62 -5.35 0.16 -1.97
N ALA A 63 -5.80 1.03 -2.88
CA ALA A 63 -5.09 1.29 -4.11
C ALA A 63 -3.75 1.97 -3.80
N VAL A 64 -2.65 1.32 -4.21
CA VAL A 64 -1.31 1.92 -4.17
C VAL A 64 -1.08 2.58 -5.52
N TYR A 65 -0.82 3.88 -5.51
CA TYR A 65 -0.40 4.59 -6.71
C TYR A 65 1.08 4.25 -6.99
N VAL A 66 1.33 3.67 -8.16
CA VAL A 66 2.68 3.40 -8.65
C VAL A 66 2.96 4.37 -9.79
N THR A 67 3.92 5.26 -9.58
CA THR A 67 4.39 6.16 -10.65
C THR A 67 5.46 5.43 -11.46
N ILE A 68 5.19 5.22 -12.74
CA ILE A 68 6.11 4.58 -13.67
C ILE A 68 6.62 5.65 -14.64
N PRO A 69 7.89 6.07 -14.56
CA PRO A 69 8.45 6.96 -15.57
C PRO A 69 8.49 6.24 -16.92
N MET A 70 7.99 6.90 -17.95
CA MET A 70 7.93 6.36 -19.31
C MET A 70 8.46 7.40 -20.31
N SER A 71 9.17 6.93 -21.33
CA SER A 71 9.52 7.77 -22.48
C SER A 71 8.27 8.08 -23.33
N TYR A 72 8.39 9.07 -24.21
CA TYR A 72 7.32 9.39 -25.16
C TYR A 72 6.92 8.18 -26.02
N GLU A 73 7.92 7.45 -26.54
CA GLU A 73 7.71 6.27 -27.38
C GLU A 73 6.97 5.15 -26.65
N GLN A 74 7.37 4.85 -25.41
CA GLN A 74 6.70 3.85 -24.57
C GLN A 74 5.22 4.22 -24.34
N ARG A 75 4.96 5.48 -24.00
CA ARG A 75 3.60 5.98 -23.80
C ARG A 75 2.77 5.91 -25.09
N HIS A 76 3.37 6.26 -26.23
CA HIS A 76 2.70 6.21 -27.53
C HIS A 76 2.31 4.76 -27.90
N LEU A 77 3.21 3.80 -27.70
CA LEU A 77 2.95 2.38 -27.96
C LEU A 77 1.81 1.84 -27.10
N ILE A 78 1.82 2.13 -25.80
CA ILE A 78 0.77 1.74 -24.86
C ILE A 78 -0.57 2.34 -25.27
N ASN A 79 -0.62 3.64 -25.57
CA ASN A 79 -1.84 4.33 -25.98
C ASN A 79 -2.42 3.72 -27.27
N ASN A 80 -1.58 3.42 -28.26
CA ASN A 80 -2.04 2.80 -29.50
C ASN A 80 -2.61 1.40 -29.26
N ARG A 81 -1.98 0.61 -28.38
CA ARG A 81 -2.47 -0.74 -28.05
C ARG A 81 -3.79 -0.67 -27.28
N ALA A 82 -3.88 0.17 -26.26
CA ALA A 82 -5.09 0.39 -25.47
C ALA A 82 -6.25 0.89 -26.34
N LYS A 83 -5.98 1.81 -27.28
CA LYS A 83 -6.97 2.32 -28.25
C LYS A 83 -7.52 1.20 -29.14
N ARG A 84 -6.67 0.29 -29.64
CA ARG A 84 -7.12 -0.88 -30.43
C ARG A 84 -8.02 -1.82 -29.62
N LEU A 85 -7.72 -1.97 -28.33
CA LEU A 85 -8.51 -2.77 -27.39
C LEU A 85 -9.73 -2.03 -26.81
N LYS A 86 -9.92 -0.74 -27.15
CA LYS A 86 -11.00 0.13 -26.63
C LYS A 86 -11.04 0.20 -25.10
N ILE A 87 -9.87 0.18 -24.47
CA ILE A 87 -9.71 0.35 -23.01
C ILE A 87 -8.81 1.54 -22.69
N PRO A 88 -8.92 2.12 -21.49
CA PRO A 88 -7.97 3.14 -21.03
C PRO A 88 -6.54 2.59 -20.93
N PRO A 89 -5.50 3.41 -21.22
CA PRO A 89 -4.10 3.02 -21.07
C PRO A 89 -3.74 2.49 -19.68
N GLU A 90 -4.29 3.09 -18.62
CA GLU A 90 -4.06 2.70 -17.24
C GLU A 90 -4.60 1.30 -16.97
N LYS A 91 -5.77 0.98 -17.54
CA LYS A 91 -6.38 -0.34 -17.44
C LYS A 91 -5.55 -1.39 -18.19
N PHE A 92 -5.07 -1.06 -19.40
CA PHE A 92 -4.19 -1.94 -20.15
C PHE A 92 -2.89 -2.27 -19.39
N ILE A 93 -2.23 -1.25 -18.81
CA ILE A 93 -1.01 -1.44 -18.00
C ILE A 93 -1.32 -2.33 -16.78
N LEU A 94 -2.40 -2.04 -16.07
CA LEU A 94 -2.80 -2.80 -14.88
C LEU A 94 -3.10 -4.26 -15.21
N ASP A 95 -3.93 -4.51 -16.23
CA ASP A 95 -4.31 -5.85 -16.65
C ASP A 95 -3.08 -6.63 -17.11
N THR A 96 -2.20 -6.01 -17.92
CA THR A 96 -0.94 -6.63 -18.36
C THR A 96 -0.05 -7.02 -17.18
N ALA A 97 0.18 -6.12 -16.23
CA ALA A 97 1.00 -6.40 -15.06
C ALA A 97 0.38 -7.51 -14.19
N TYR A 98 -0.94 -7.49 -14.01
CA TYR A 98 -1.66 -8.49 -13.23
C TYR A 98 -1.61 -9.88 -13.88
N HIS A 99 -1.83 -9.96 -15.19
CA HIS A 99 -1.76 -11.20 -15.96
C HIS A 99 -0.34 -11.76 -16.05
N ALA A 100 0.66 -10.89 -16.20
CA ALA A 100 2.07 -11.27 -16.11
C ALA A 100 2.42 -11.88 -14.74
N ALA A 101 1.98 -11.25 -13.64
CA ALA A 101 2.21 -11.76 -12.28
C ALA A 101 1.53 -13.11 -12.02
N LYS A 102 0.47 -13.44 -12.76
CA LYS A 102 -0.20 -14.74 -12.72
C LYS A 102 0.44 -15.82 -13.60
N GLY A 103 1.44 -15.46 -14.41
CA GLY A 103 2.05 -16.36 -15.39
C GLY A 103 1.23 -16.56 -16.67
N ASP A 104 0.24 -15.71 -16.94
CA ASP A 104 -0.65 -15.79 -18.11
C ASP A 104 -0.55 -14.52 -18.96
N LEU A 105 0.63 -14.29 -19.53
CA LEU A 105 0.96 -13.03 -20.22
C LEU A 105 0.22 -12.86 -21.57
N TYR A 106 -0.34 -13.94 -22.13
CA TYR A 106 -0.98 -13.94 -23.44
C TYR A 106 -2.46 -13.53 -23.43
N ARG A 107 -3.06 -13.33 -22.25
CA ARG A 107 -4.45 -12.86 -22.10
C ARG A 107 -4.59 -11.36 -21.81
N ALA A 108 -3.50 -10.60 -21.89
CA ALA A 108 -3.44 -9.15 -21.64
C ALA A 108 -3.78 -8.27 -22.87
#